data_AF-A0A952BH31-F1
#
_entry.id   AF-A0A952BH31-F1
#
_cell.length_a   1.000
_cell.length_b   1.000
_cell.length_c   1.000
_cell.angle_alpha   90.00
_cell.angle_beta   90.00
_cell.angle_gamma   90.00
#
_symmetry.space_group_name_H-M   'P 1'
#
loop_
_entity.id
_entity.type
_entity.pdbx_description
1 polymer ?
#
loop_
_entity_poly.entity_id
_entity_poly.type
_entity_poly.pdbx_seq_one_letter_code
_entity_poly.pdbx_strand_id
1 'polypeptide(L)'
;MPIDDGHLILSQEEAALFIQQEPITEEMIRPYSGGKEFINNSKRFCLWLVGVNPSNIKQSRLVLDRIAKTRKFRELSNRDATKKLALVPSLFGEIRQPENDYLLIPKVSSENRAYIPIGFMKSDAITNGSALIIPEAGFYEFGVLTSSMHMAWMRYTCGRMKSDYQYSASLVYNNFPWPDTNYKQKDAIVKAANEVINARAKFPDSTLAVLYDRNAMPPELAKAHTKLDRLVEKTYGKSFENDASRVAFLFKKYQQLTSDLFTKNTKKKKNA
;
A
#
# COMPACT_ATOMS: atom_id res chain seq x y z
N MET A 1 -8.07 5.32 8.68
CA MET A 1 -9.36 4.58 8.70
C MET A 1 -10.46 5.52 9.18
N PRO A 2 -11.62 5.54 8.50
CA PRO A 2 -12.70 6.48 8.82
C PRO A 2 -13.39 6.23 10.18
N ILE A 3 -13.76 4.99 10.50
CA ILE A 3 -14.58 4.63 11.69
C ILE A 3 -15.88 5.46 11.73
N ASP A 4 -16.71 5.30 10.71
CA ASP A 4 -17.78 6.23 10.36
C ASP A 4 -19.05 5.57 9.80
N ASP A 5 -19.12 4.23 9.81
CA ASP A 5 -20.18 3.45 9.15
C ASP A 5 -20.38 3.78 7.66
N GLY A 6 -19.31 4.22 6.98
CA GLY A 6 -19.34 4.60 5.57
C GLY A 6 -19.95 5.97 5.30
N HIS A 7 -20.30 6.77 6.30
CA HIS A 7 -20.92 8.08 6.10
C HIS A 7 -19.99 9.12 5.47
N LEU A 8 -18.69 9.06 5.73
CA LEU A 8 -17.67 9.93 5.12
C LEU A 8 -17.14 9.36 3.80
N ILE A 9 -17.63 8.21 3.37
CA ILE A 9 -17.23 7.58 2.11
C ILE A 9 -18.34 7.78 1.08
N LEU A 10 -17.94 8.13 -0.13
CA LEU A 10 -18.85 8.47 -1.22
C LEU A 10 -18.60 7.56 -2.42
N SER A 11 -19.68 7.15 -3.08
CA SER A 11 -19.62 6.65 -4.44
C SER A 11 -19.23 7.77 -5.42
N GLN A 12 -18.93 7.41 -6.67
CA GLN A 12 -18.65 8.40 -7.70
C GLN A 12 -19.88 9.29 -7.98
N GLU A 13 -21.07 8.69 -7.97
CA GLU A 13 -22.34 9.38 -8.18
C GLU A 13 -22.67 10.31 -7.02
N GLU A 14 -22.44 9.87 -5.77
CA GLU A 14 -22.61 10.73 -4.59
C GLU A 14 -21.63 11.91 -4.61
N ALA A 15 -20.35 11.68 -4.95
CA ALA A 15 -19.38 12.75 -5.06
C ALA A 15 -19.77 13.79 -6.13
N ALA A 16 -20.21 13.31 -7.31
CA ALA A 16 -20.70 14.19 -8.38
C ALA A 16 -21.93 14.99 -7.95
N LEU A 17 -22.87 14.36 -7.23
CA LEU A 17 -24.06 15.01 -6.69
C LEU A 17 -23.71 16.11 -5.69
N PHE A 18 -22.76 15.86 -4.80
CA PHE A 18 -22.31 16.84 -3.80
C PHE A 18 -21.73 18.08 -4.49
N ILE A 19 -20.84 17.89 -5.46
CA ILE A 19 -20.22 18.99 -6.21
C ILE A 19 -21.27 19.75 -7.02
N GLN A 20 -22.22 19.05 -7.64
CA GLN A 20 -23.29 19.68 -8.42
C GLN A 20 -24.23 20.53 -7.57
N GLN A 21 -24.64 20.03 -6.40
CA GLN A 21 -25.59 20.74 -5.53
C GLN A 21 -24.92 21.81 -4.67
N GLU A 22 -23.70 21.56 -4.22
CA GLU A 22 -22.94 22.42 -3.31
C GLU A 22 -21.48 22.48 -3.80
N PRO A 23 -21.13 23.35 -4.76
CA PRO A 23 -19.80 23.40 -5.39
C PRO A 23 -18.63 23.55 -4.40
N ILE A 24 -18.87 24.17 -3.24
CA ILE A 24 -17.89 24.26 -2.15
C ILE A 24 -17.41 22.89 -1.63
N THR A 25 -18.14 21.81 -1.89
CA THR A 25 -17.74 20.46 -1.47
C THR A 25 -16.58 19.90 -2.30
N GLU A 26 -16.25 20.49 -3.45
CA GLU A 26 -15.14 20.03 -4.31
C GLU A 26 -13.80 20.04 -3.55
N GLU A 27 -13.53 21.07 -2.74
CA GLU A 27 -12.31 21.13 -1.92
C GLU A 27 -12.27 20.10 -0.77
N MET A 28 -13.43 19.54 -0.41
CA MET A 28 -13.61 18.59 0.70
C MET A 28 -13.60 17.13 0.22
N ILE A 29 -13.74 16.90 -1.07
CA ILE A 29 -13.84 15.57 -1.67
C ILE A 29 -12.46 15.16 -2.19
N ARG A 30 -11.99 14.00 -1.75
CA ARG A 30 -10.71 13.43 -2.19
C ARG A 30 -10.92 12.01 -2.72
N PRO A 31 -10.12 11.56 -3.71
CA PRO A 31 -10.09 10.16 -4.10
C PRO A 31 -9.82 9.28 -2.89
N TYR A 32 -10.50 8.14 -2.80
CA TYR A 32 -10.37 7.20 -1.69
C TYR A 32 -10.05 5.82 -2.24
N SER A 33 -8.86 5.31 -1.94
CA SER A 33 -8.35 4.09 -2.54
C SER A 33 -7.85 3.09 -1.50
N GLY A 34 -8.09 1.81 -1.76
CA GLY A 34 -7.57 0.69 -1.00
C GLY A 34 -7.02 -0.37 -1.92
N GLY A 35 -6.77 -1.57 -1.39
CA GLY A 35 -6.30 -2.69 -2.21
C GLY A 35 -7.27 -3.05 -3.34
N LYS A 36 -8.58 -3.07 -3.05
CA LYS A 36 -9.61 -3.39 -4.05
C LYS A 36 -9.73 -2.30 -5.11
N GLU A 37 -9.87 -1.06 -4.68
CA GLU A 37 -10.00 0.08 -5.59
C GLU A 37 -8.77 0.24 -6.49
N PHE A 38 -7.58 0.12 -5.91
CA PHE A 38 -6.32 0.20 -6.64
C PHE A 38 -6.15 -0.93 -7.67
N ILE A 39 -6.38 -2.19 -7.27
CA ILE A 39 -6.20 -3.34 -8.17
C ILE A 39 -7.21 -3.33 -9.32
N ASN A 40 -8.46 -2.94 -9.06
CA ASN A 40 -9.55 -3.00 -10.04
C ASN A 40 -9.82 -1.66 -10.73
N ASN A 41 -9.03 -0.63 -10.46
CA ASN A 41 -9.24 0.73 -10.96
C ASN A 41 -10.67 1.26 -10.70
N SER A 42 -11.29 0.88 -9.57
CA SER A 42 -12.64 1.34 -9.24
C SER A 42 -12.61 2.67 -8.50
N LYS A 43 -13.42 3.62 -8.94
CA LYS A 43 -13.45 4.98 -8.39
C LYS A 43 -14.29 5.05 -7.13
N ARG A 44 -13.72 5.64 -6.08
CA ARG A 44 -14.39 5.88 -4.80
C ARG A 44 -13.81 7.16 -4.20
N PHE A 45 -14.61 7.83 -3.38
CA PHE A 45 -14.26 9.14 -2.82
C PHE A 45 -14.52 9.17 -1.32
N CYS A 46 -13.98 10.17 -0.65
CA CYS A 46 -14.28 10.44 0.74
C CYS A 46 -14.34 11.94 1.02
N LEU A 47 -15.05 12.30 2.09
CA LEU A 47 -14.99 13.61 2.71
C LEU A 47 -13.73 13.69 3.57
N TRP A 48 -12.71 14.40 3.07
CA TRP A 48 -11.45 14.62 3.75
C TRP A 48 -11.40 16.04 4.31
N LEU A 49 -11.79 16.18 5.58
CA LEU A 49 -12.02 17.48 6.22
C LEU A 49 -10.84 17.96 7.09
N VAL A 50 -9.67 17.34 6.94
CA VAL A 50 -8.46 17.76 7.66
C VAL A 50 -8.03 19.13 7.15
N GLY A 51 -7.99 20.11 8.06
CA GLY A 51 -7.56 21.48 7.74
C GLY A 51 -8.60 22.31 6.98
N VAL A 52 -9.80 21.78 6.71
CA VAL A 52 -10.87 22.55 6.06
C VAL A 52 -11.41 23.61 7.02
N ASN A 53 -11.64 24.83 6.52
CA ASN A 53 -12.19 25.91 7.33
C ASN A 53 -13.61 25.55 7.81
N PRO A 54 -13.91 25.63 9.13
CA PRO A 54 -15.25 25.33 9.65
C PRO A 54 -16.38 26.13 9.00
N SER A 55 -16.11 27.35 8.54
CA SER A 55 -17.07 28.17 7.80
C SER A 55 -17.48 27.54 6.47
N ASN A 56 -16.56 26.88 5.77
CA ASN A 56 -16.84 26.19 4.51
C ASN A 56 -17.68 24.93 4.79
N ILE A 57 -17.32 24.16 5.81
CA ILE A 57 -18.11 23.00 6.25
C ILE A 57 -19.55 23.41 6.58
N LYS A 58 -19.73 24.55 7.28
CA LYS A 58 -21.05 25.04 7.68
C LYS A 58 -21.94 25.43 6.50
N GLN A 59 -21.34 25.78 5.35
CA GLN A 59 -22.08 26.13 4.14
C GLN A 59 -22.62 24.91 3.38
N SER A 60 -22.14 23.70 3.69
CA SER A 60 -22.58 22.47 3.05
C SER A 60 -23.54 21.69 3.94
N ARG A 61 -24.83 21.66 3.56
CA ARG A 61 -25.83 20.87 4.30
C ARG A 61 -25.58 19.38 4.12
N LEU A 62 -25.13 18.97 2.93
CA LEU A 62 -24.84 17.56 2.63
C LEU A 62 -23.68 17.02 3.47
N VAL A 63 -22.59 17.80 3.62
CA VAL A 63 -21.45 17.42 4.46
C VAL A 63 -21.84 17.40 5.94
N LEU A 64 -22.58 18.42 6.42
CA LEU A 64 -23.05 18.45 7.81
C LEU A 64 -23.92 17.24 8.16
N ASP A 65 -24.78 16.77 7.27
CA ASP A 65 -25.58 15.55 7.47
C ASP A 65 -24.68 14.31 7.62
N ARG A 66 -23.66 14.14 6.76
CA ARG A 66 -22.69 13.03 6.89
C ARG A 66 -21.91 13.08 8.20
N ILE A 67 -21.49 14.28 8.64
CA ILE A 67 -20.81 14.48 9.92
C ILE A 67 -21.75 14.12 11.09
N ALA A 68 -23.00 14.56 11.04
CA ALA A 68 -23.98 14.27 12.10
C ALA A 68 -24.26 12.76 12.23
N LYS A 69 -24.39 12.05 11.10
CA LYS A 69 -24.53 10.59 11.07
C LYS A 69 -23.30 9.89 11.64
N THR A 70 -22.09 10.33 11.26
CA THR A 70 -20.82 9.81 11.79
C THR A 70 -20.73 9.98 13.31
N ARG A 71 -21.08 11.15 13.83
CA ARG A 71 -21.14 11.42 15.27
C ARG A 71 -22.08 10.43 15.98
N LYS A 72 -23.32 10.31 15.50
CA LYS A 72 -24.33 9.43 16.09
C LYS A 72 -23.87 7.97 16.12
N PHE A 73 -23.29 7.49 15.02
CA PHE A 73 -22.70 6.14 14.96
C PHE A 73 -21.61 5.95 16.03
N ARG A 74 -20.70 6.92 16.16
CA ARG A 74 -19.59 6.85 17.13
C ARG A 74 -20.08 6.89 18.58
N GLU A 75 -21.06 7.72 18.90
CA GLU A 75 -21.69 7.83 20.23
C GLU A 75 -22.33 6.51 20.67
N LEU A 76 -22.94 5.79 19.73
CA LEU A 76 -23.61 4.50 19.96
C LEU A 76 -22.65 3.30 20.01
N SER A 77 -21.34 3.49 19.79
CA SER A 77 -20.37 2.39 19.75
C SER A 77 -20.12 1.79 21.13
N ASN A 78 -19.91 0.47 21.22
CA ASN A 78 -19.50 -0.19 22.47
C ASN A 78 -18.02 -0.01 22.82
N ARG A 79 -17.21 0.57 21.93
CA ARG A 79 -15.77 0.79 22.16
C ARG A 79 -15.54 2.22 22.64
N ASP A 80 -14.96 2.38 23.83
CA ASP A 80 -14.70 3.71 24.41
C ASP A 80 -13.84 4.61 23.53
N ALA A 81 -12.85 4.03 22.84
CA ALA A 81 -12.05 4.75 21.86
C ALA A 81 -12.91 5.34 20.72
N THR A 82 -13.89 4.58 20.24
CA THR A 82 -14.81 5.04 19.19
C THR A 82 -15.76 6.12 19.71
N LYS A 83 -16.29 5.97 20.94
CA LYS A 83 -17.13 7.02 21.56
C LYS A 83 -16.38 8.35 21.67
N LYS A 84 -15.10 8.33 22.05
CA LYS A 84 -14.27 9.55 22.12
C LYS A 84 -14.14 10.25 20.76
N LEU A 85 -14.10 9.49 19.66
CA LEU A 85 -14.06 10.05 18.30
C LEU A 85 -15.34 10.78 17.90
N ALA A 86 -16.44 10.66 18.64
CA ALA A 86 -17.65 11.44 18.40
C ALA A 86 -17.44 12.95 18.63
N LEU A 87 -16.42 13.34 19.41
CA LEU A 87 -16.03 14.74 19.61
C LEU A 87 -15.42 15.38 18.36
N VAL A 88 -14.88 14.57 17.45
CA VAL A 88 -14.26 15.01 16.19
C VAL A 88 -14.87 14.25 14.98
N PRO A 89 -16.19 14.37 14.75
CA PRO A 89 -16.91 13.52 13.80
C PRO A 89 -16.61 13.84 12.34
N SER A 90 -16.02 15.00 12.06
CA SER A 90 -15.56 15.39 10.72
C SER A 90 -14.26 14.71 10.30
N LEU A 91 -13.49 14.19 11.25
CA LEU A 91 -12.19 13.58 11.00
C LEU A 91 -12.28 12.06 10.99
N PHE A 92 -11.42 11.42 10.21
CA PHE A 92 -11.23 9.97 10.28
C PHE A 92 -10.69 9.57 11.65
N GLY A 93 -11.12 8.41 12.16
CA GLY A 93 -10.68 7.92 13.46
C GLY A 93 -9.17 7.63 13.54
N GLU A 94 -8.57 7.26 12.42
CA GLU A 94 -7.11 7.13 12.30
C GLU A 94 -6.62 7.81 11.03
N ILE A 95 -5.79 8.83 11.15
CA ILE A 95 -5.18 9.55 10.03
C ILE A 95 -3.74 9.07 9.89
N ARG A 96 -3.42 8.48 8.74
CA ARG A 96 -2.07 7.98 8.39
C ARG A 96 -1.64 8.43 6.99
N GLN A 97 -2.37 9.38 6.42
CA GLN A 97 -2.08 9.90 5.08
C GLN A 97 -0.77 10.69 5.12
N PRO A 98 0.18 10.44 4.20
CA PRO A 98 1.42 11.20 4.12
C PRO A 98 1.19 12.52 3.38
N GLU A 99 2.09 13.47 3.56
CA GLU A 99 2.08 14.75 2.82
C GLU A 99 2.63 14.61 1.39
N ASN A 100 3.52 13.64 1.18
CA ASN A 100 4.18 13.36 -0.10
C ASN A 100 3.52 12.20 -0.85
N ASP A 101 3.79 12.13 -2.16
CA ASP A 101 3.44 10.96 -2.99
C ASP A 101 4.01 9.67 -2.36
N TYR A 102 3.31 8.57 -2.56
CA TYR A 102 3.62 7.32 -1.87
C TYR A 102 3.41 6.10 -2.74
N LEU A 103 4.08 5.01 -2.39
CA LEU A 103 3.88 3.69 -2.99
C LEU A 103 2.80 2.94 -2.20
N LEU A 104 1.73 2.53 -2.88
CA LEU A 104 0.65 1.75 -2.30
C LEU A 104 0.90 0.25 -2.50
N ILE A 105 0.75 -0.51 -1.41
CA ILE A 105 0.84 -1.98 -1.38
C ILE A 105 -0.50 -2.55 -0.90
N PRO A 106 -1.26 -3.27 -1.73
CA PRO A 106 -2.50 -3.93 -1.28
C PRO A 106 -2.21 -4.92 -0.15
N LYS A 107 -3.01 -4.89 0.94
CA LYS A 107 -2.86 -5.86 2.03
C LYS A 107 -3.28 -7.25 1.61
N VAL A 108 -4.35 -7.37 0.83
CA VAL A 108 -4.85 -8.66 0.34
C VAL A 108 -4.76 -8.69 -1.18
N SER A 109 -4.16 -9.74 -1.72
CA SER A 109 -4.09 -9.98 -3.17
C SER A 109 -4.18 -11.47 -3.46
N SER A 110 -4.76 -11.80 -4.61
CA SER A 110 -4.92 -13.20 -5.04
C SER A 110 -3.58 -13.91 -5.12
N GLU A 111 -3.54 -15.14 -4.59
CA GLU A 111 -2.35 -15.99 -4.66
C GLU A 111 -2.00 -16.48 -6.07
N ASN A 112 -2.93 -16.33 -7.03
CA ASN A 112 -2.70 -16.72 -8.42
C ASN A 112 -1.76 -15.75 -9.17
N ARG A 113 -1.53 -14.55 -8.62
CA ARG A 113 -0.67 -13.55 -9.25
C ARG A 113 0.81 -13.83 -8.96
N ALA A 114 1.62 -13.80 -10.01
CA ALA A 114 3.08 -13.91 -9.87
C ALA A 114 3.71 -12.71 -9.14
N TYR A 115 3.02 -11.56 -9.13
CA TYR A 115 3.44 -10.37 -8.40
C TYR A 115 2.23 -9.73 -7.73
N ILE A 116 2.39 -9.23 -6.50
CA ILE A 116 1.38 -8.34 -5.91
C ILE A 116 1.43 -7.03 -6.69
N PRO A 117 0.32 -6.57 -7.30
CA PRO A 117 0.30 -5.30 -7.98
C PRO A 117 0.41 -4.17 -6.97
N ILE A 118 1.55 -3.49 -6.96
CA ILE A 118 1.80 -2.25 -6.20
C ILE A 118 1.98 -1.08 -7.17
N GLY A 119 1.89 0.16 -6.71
CA GLY A 119 2.17 1.33 -7.55
C GLY A 119 2.01 2.66 -6.84
N PHE A 120 2.42 3.71 -7.53
CA PHE A 120 2.49 5.07 -6.99
C PHE A 120 1.11 5.73 -6.94
N MET A 121 0.87 6.48 -5.88
CA MET A 121 -0.34 7.24 -5.61
C MET A 121 0.03 8.67 -5.23
N LYS A 122 -0.82 9.62 -5.62
CA LYS A 122 -0.69 11.02 -5.24
C LYS A 122 -1.08 11.25 -3.78
N SER A 123 -0.46 12.23 -3.13
CA SER A 123 -0.73 12.56 -1.72
C SER A 123 -2.17 13.01 -1.45
N ASP A 124 -2.89 13.47 -2.46
CA ASP A 124 -4.31 13.85 -2.37
C ASP A 124 -5.28 12.66 -2.46
N ALA A 125 -4.82 11.48 -2.88
CA ALA A 125 -5.59 10.25 -2.84
C ALA A 125 -5.47 9.62 -1.46
N ILE A 126 -6.58 9.53 -0.72
CA ILE A 126 -6.61 9.04 0.66
C ILE A 126 -6.59 7.51 0.67
N THR A 127 -5.58 6.92 1.30
CA THR A 127 -5.47 5.46 1.41
C THR A 127 -6.28 4.91 2.57
N ASN A 128 -7.06 3.86 2.30
CA ASN A 128 -7.86 3.16 3.30
C ASN A 128 -7.12 1.99 3.96
N GLY A 129 -7.75 1.42 5.00
CA GLY A 129 -7.14 0.37 5.83
C GLY A 129 -6.87 -0.97 5.11
N SER A 130 -7.30 -1.15 3.86
CA SER A 130 -7.03 -2.37 3.07
C SER A 130 -5.72 -2.31 2.27
N ALA A 131 -4.96 -1.22 2.38
CA ALA A 131 -3.62 -1.10 1.81
C ALA A 131 -2.62 -0.60 2.86
N LEU A 132 -1.34 -0.78 2.54
CA LEU A 132 -0.19 -0.19 3.22
C LEU A 132 0.43 0.83 2.28
N ILE A 133 1.21 1.75 2.86
CA ILE A 133 1.88 2.82 2.11
C ILE A 133 3.35 2.87 2.49
N ILE A 134 4.19 3.27 1.53
CA ILE A 134 5.57 3.68 1.77
C ILE A 134 5.69 5.12 1.26
N PRO A 135 5.75 6.12 2.16
CA PRO A 135 5.95 7.51 1.75
C PRO A 135 7.33 7.68 1.12
N GLU A 136 7.45 8.60 0.16
CA GLU A 136 8.74 8.96 -0.48
C GLU A 136 9.47 7.78 -1.14
N ALA A 137 8.75 6.70 -1.42
CA ALA A 137 9.30 5.57 -2.16
C ALA A 137 9.63 5.97 -3.60
N GLY A 138 10.79 5.55 -4.07
CA GLY A 138 11.21 5.71 -5.45
C GLY A 138 11.01 4.45 -6.29
N PHE A 139 11.48 4.53 -7.53
CA PHE A 139 11.50 3.39 -8.46
C PHE A 139 12.40 2.25 -7.98
N TYR A 140 13.38 2.53 -7.11
CA TYR A 140 14.23 1.49 -6.54
C TYR A 140 13.43 0.59 -5.59
N GLU A 141 12.72 1.18 -4.63
CA GLU A 141 11.86 0.46 -3.70
C GLU A 141 10.77 -0.30 -4.46
N PHE A 142 10.11 0.35 -5.43
CA PHE A 142 9.15 -0.32 -6.31
C PHE A 142 9.78 -1.53 -7.01
N GLY A 143 10.97 -1.37 -7.59
CA GLY A 143 11.67 -2.42 -8.32
C GLY A 143 12.03 -3.62 -7.43
N VAL A 144 12.56 -3.38 -6.24
CA VAL A 144 12.89 -4.45 -5.30
C VAL A 144 11.62 -5.14 -4.80
N LEU A 145 10.60 -4.39 -4.42
CA LEU A 145 9.33 -4.93 -3.89
C LEU A 145 8.48 -5.63 -4.95
N THR A 146 8.74 -5.39 -6.24
CA THR A 146 8.12 -6.13 -7.35
C THR A 146 9.01 -7.20 -7.96
N SER A 147 10.15 -7.52 -7.33
CA SER A 147 11.03 -8.60 -7.79
C SER A 147 10.56 -9.98 -7.34
N SER A 148 10.93 -11.02 -8.08
CA SER A 148 10.75 -12.43 -7.71
C SER A 148 11.40 -12.77 -6.36
N MET A 149 12.51 -12.11 -6.00
CA MET A 149 13.14 -12.25 -4.68
C MET A 149 12.18 -11.80 -3.56
N HIS A 150 11.56 -10.64 -3.70
CA HIS A 150 10.61 -10.16 -2.72
C HIS A 150 9.31 -10.96 -2.73
N MET A 151 8.81 -11.35 -3.92
CA MET A 151 7.61 -12.18 -4.02
C MET A 151 7.80 -13.55 -3.38
N ALA A 152 8.96 -14.19 -3.56
CA ALA A 152 9.28 -15.46 -2.92
C ALA A 152 9.32 -15.33 -1.38
N TRP A 153 9.96 -14.27 -0.86
CA TRP A 153 9.95 -13.98 0.58
C TRP A 153 8.54 -13.75 1.12
N MET A 154 7.77 -12.90 0.44
CA MET A 154 6.41 -12.57 0.81
C MET A 154 5.54 -13.82 0.86
N ARG A 155 5.56 -14.67 -0.16
CA ARG A 155 4.77 -15.92 -0.22
C ARG A 155 4.98 -16.83 0.97
N TYR A 156 6.22 -16.87 1.48
CA TYR A 156 6.62 -17.77 2.55
C TYR A 156 6.40 -17.17 3.95
N THR A 157 6.50 -15.84 4.09
CA THR A 157 6.50 -15.17 5.41
C THR A 157 5.22 -14.41 5.73
N CYS A 158 4.38 -14.10 4.73
CA CYS A 158 3.13 -13.39 4.95
C CYS A 158 2.08 -14.26 5.64
N GLY A 159 1.11 -13.59 6.29
CA GLY A 159 -0.14 -14.26 6.65
C GLY A 159 -0.99 -14.54 5.40
N ARG A 160 -2.09 -15.28 5.57
CA ARG A 160 -3.03 -15.56 4.48
C ARG A 160 -4.47 -15.29 4.90
N MET A 161 -5.27 -14.77 3.98
CA MET A 161 -6.73 -14.71 4.11
C MET A 161 -7.32 -15.86 3.31
N LYS A 162 -7.71 -16.94 4.01
CA LYS A 162 -7.85 -18.27 3.39
C LYS A 162 -6.52 -18.66 2.74
N SER A 163 -6.44 -18.63 1.41
CA SER A 163 -5.20 -18.88 0.68
C SER A 163 -4.60 -17.59 0.09
N ASP A 164 -5.36 -16.51 -0.04
CA ASP A 164 -4.87 -15.27 -0.63
C ASP A 164 -3.78 -14.63 0.23
N TYR A 165 -2.82 -13.96 -0.41
CA TYR A 165 -1.72 -13.29 0.27
C TYR A 165 -2.24 -12.19 1.18
N GLN A 166 -1.77 -12.16 2.43
CA GLN A 166 -2.02 -11.06 3.35
C GLN A 166 -0.70 -10.38 3.73
N TYR A 167 -0.34 -9.35 2.96
CA TYR A 167 0.88 -8.58 3.15
C TYR A 167 0.87 -7.85 4.50
N SER A 168 2.01 -7.91 5.19
CA SER A 168 2.22 -7.21 6.46
C SER A 168 3.57 -6.52 6.45
N ALA A 169 3.60 -5.25 6.87
CA ALA A 169 4.86 -4.53 7.07
C ALA A 169 5.73 -5.23 8.12
N SER A 170 5.15 -5.68 9.24
CA SER A 170 5.90 -6.27 10.35
C SER A 170 6.42 -7.67 10.08
N LEU A 171 5.75 -8.46 9.23
CA LEU A 171 6.16 -9.84 8.94
C LEU A 171 6.99 -9.94 7.66
N VAL A 172 6.60 -9.19 6.62
CA VAL A 172 7.21 -9.28 5.30
C VAL A 172 8.28 -8.20 5.12
N TYR A 173 7.88 -6.93 5.10
CA TYR A 173 8.76 -5.81 4.73
C TYR A 173 9.93 -5.64 5.71
N ASN A 174 9.63 -5.56 7.01
CA ASN A 174 10.62 -5.31 8.06
C ASN A 174 11.66 -6.43 8.18
N ASN A 175 11.28 -7.66 7.83
CA ASN A 175 12.17 -8.82 7.93
C ASN A 175 12.77 -9.21 6.58
N PHE A 176 12.42 -8.52 5.48
CA PHE A 176 12.95 -8.83 4.17
C PHE A 176 14.46 -8.52 4.11
N PRO A 177 15.32 -9.49 3.79
CA PRO A 177 16.76 -9.27 3.66
C PRO A 177 17.07 -8.48 2.39
N TRP A 178 17.05 -7.15 2.48
CA TRP A 178 17.24 -6.25 1.35
C TRP A 178 18.57 -6.51 0.60
N PRO A 179 18.61 -6.23 -0.72
CA PRO A 179 19.83 -6.37 -1.48
C PRO A 179 20.83 -5.26 -1.15
N ASP A 180 22.11 -5.60 -1.10
CA ASP A 180 23.20 -4.62 -0.99
C ASP A 180 23.55 -4.18 -2.42
N THR A 181 23.39 -2.90 -2.72
CA THR A 181 23.54 -2.39 -4.10
C THR A 181 24.55 -1.27 -4.19
N ASN A 182 25.38 -1.30 -5.22
CA ASN A 182 26.16 -0.13 -5.63
C ASN A 182 25.33 0.81 -6.53
N TYR A 183 25.84 2.00 -6.80
CA TYR A 183 25.17 3.01 -7.61
C TYR A 183 24.71 2.49 -8.99
N LYS A 184 25.57 1.75 -9.70
CA LYS A 184 25.25 1.22 -11.04
C LYS A 184 24.13 0.17 -10.98
N GLN A 185 24.13 -0.68 -9.97
CA GLN A 185 23.07 -1.67 -9.75
C GLN A 185 21.74 -1.00 -9.39
N LYS A 186 21.78 0.01 -8.50
CA LYS A 186 20.59 0.78 -8.11
C LYS A 186 19.98 1.49 -9.31
N ASP A 187 20.78 2.17 -10.13
CA ASP A 187 20.34 2.83 -11.37
C ASP A 187 19.74 1.83 -12.39
N ALA A 188 20.36 0.66 -12.56
CA ALA A 188 19.82 -0.37 -13.44
C ALA A 188 18.44 -0.90 -12.97
N ILE A 189 18.27 -1.08 -11.66
CA ILE A 189 16.98 -1.48 -11.07
C ILE A 189 15.94 -0.38 -11.28
N VAL A 190 16.29 0.88 -11.05
CA VAL A 190 15.40 2.03 -11.28
C VAL A 190 14.92 2.08 -12.74
N LYS A 191 15.82 1.89 -13.70
CA LYS A 191 15.47 1.86 -15.13
C LYS A 191 14.53 0.69 -15.47
N ALA A 192 14.82 -0.51 -14.96
CA ALA A 192 13.96 -1.67 -15.19
C ALA A 192 12.59 -1.56 -14.50
N ALA A 193 12.54 -0.97 -13.30
CA ALA A 193 11.30 -0.62 -12.62
C ALA A 193 10.45 0.35 -13.45
N ASN A 194 11.08 1.37 -14.05
CA ASN A 194 10.40 2.27 -14.96
C ASN A 194 9.86 1.56 -16.21
N GLU A 195 10.59 0.58 -16.75
CA GLU A 195 10.11 -0.26 -17.86
C GLU A 195 8.85 -1.06 -17.48
N VAL A 196 8.74 -1.56 -16.26
CA VAL A 196 7.51 -2.20 -15.76
C VAL A 196 6.35 -1.21 -15.74
N ILE A 197 6.55 0.01 -15.25
CA ILE A 197 5.53 1.06 -15.25
C ILE A 197 5.12 1.43 -16.68
N ASN A 198 6.08 1.61 -17.59
CA ASN A 198 5.81 1.91 -19.00
C ASN A 198 5.08 0.78 -19.71
N ALA A 199 5.38 -0.48 -19.39
CA ALA A 199 4.65 -1.63 -19.93
C ALA A 199 3.19 -1.65 -19.46
N ARG A 200 2.91 -1.27 -18.21
CA ARG A 200 1.51 -1.09 -17.75
C ARG A 200 0.80 0.03 -18.51
N ALA A 201 1.48 1.15 -18.72
CA ALA A 201 0.91 2.35 -19.34
C ALA A 201 0.45 2.16 -20.80
N LYS A 202 0.92 1.11 -21.48
CA LYS A 202 0.48 0.74 -22.83
C LYS A 202 -0.94 0.17 -22.89
N PHE A 203 -1.54 -0.16 -21.74
CA PHE A 203 -2.89 -0.71 -21.64
C PHE A 203 -3.78 0.16 -20.74
N PRO A 204 -4.10 1.40 -21.14
CA PRO A 204 -4.82 2.36 -20.30
C PRO A 204 -6.21 1.89 -19.86
N ASP A 205 -6.87 1.05 -20.66
CA ASP A 205 -8.21 0.52 -20.37
C ASP A 205 -8.19 -0.75 -19.50
N SER A 206 -7.00 -1.30 -19.19
CA SER A 206 -6.85 -2.51 -18.40
C SER A 206 -6.58 -2.21 -16.93
N THR A 207 -7.24 -2.94 -16.04
CA THR A 207 -6.98 -2.87 -14.60
C THR A 207 -5.71 -3.64 -14.23
N LEU A 208 -5.12 -3.35 -13.08
CA LEU A 208 -4.00 -4.14 -12.57
C LEU A 208 -4.42 -5.59 -12.30
N ALA A 209 -5.69 -5.86 -12.00
CA ALA A 209 -6.21 -7.22 -11.89
C ALA A 209 -6.02 -8.01 -13.19
N VAL A 210 -6.32 -7.40 -14.35
CA VAL A 210 -6.19 -8.01 -15.68
C VAL A 210 -4.72 -8.12 -16.07
N LEU A 211 -3.95 -7.02 -15.91
CA LEU A 211 -2.53 -7.00 -16.30
C LEU A 211 -1.67 -7.99 -15.52
N TYR A 212 -2.07 -8.35 -14.30
CA TYR A 212 -1.38 -9.32 -13.45
C TYR A 212 -2.10 -10.66 -13.31
N ASP A 213 -3.12 -10.91 -14.12
CA ASP A 213 -3.70 -12.24 -14.24
C ASP A 213 -2.68 -13.21 -14.86
N ARG A 214 -2.65 -14.45 -14.37
CA ARG A 214 -1.68 -15.46 -14.81
C ARG A 214 -1.77 -15.76 -16.30
N ASN A 215 -2.97 -15.72 -16.86
CA ASN A 215 -3.24 -16.11 -18.24
C ASN A 215 -3.34 -14.89 -19.18
N ALA A 216 -3.68 -13.71 -18.64
CA ALA A 216 -3.85 -12.50 -19.43
C ALA A 216 -2.67 -11.50 -19.36
N MET A 217 -1.63 -11.75 -18.54
CA MET A 217 -0.47 -10.85 -18.44
C MET A 217 0.17 -10.60 -19.81
N PRO A 218 0.28 -9.34 -20.26
CA PRO A 218 0.88 -9.04 -21.55
C PRO A 218 2.36 -9.45 -21.63
N PRO A 219 2.83 -9.99 -22.77
CA PRO A 219 4.21 -10.44 -22.92
C PRO A 219 5.26 -9.37 -22.62
N GLU A 220 4.97 -8.10 -22.91
CA GLU A 220 5.87 -7.00 -22.62
C GLU A 220 6.02 -6.71 -21.12
N LEU A 221 4.93 -6.83 -20.35
CA LEU A 221 4.97 -6.70 -18.90
C LEU A 221 5.74 -7.87 -18.28
N ALA A 222 5.50 -9.09 -18.76
CA ALA A 222 6.23 -10.28 -18.33
C ALA A 222 7.74 -10.17 -18.63
N LYS A 223 8.12 -9.66 -19.81
CA LYS A 223 9.52 -9.38 -20.17
C LYS A 223 10.15 -8.31 -19.27
N ALA A 224 9.42 -7.23 -18.96
CA ALA A 224 9.89 -6.18 -18.06
C ALA A 224 10.17 -6.72 -16.65
N HIS A 225 9.27 -7.53 -16.08
CA HIS A 225 9.50 -8.20 -14.79
C HIS A 225 10.68 -9.16 -14.84
N THR A 226 10.78 -10.00 -15.88
CA THR A 226 11.92 -10.93 -16.04
C THR A 226 13.27 -10.20 -16.06
N LYS A 227 13.32 -9.02 -16.69
CA LYS A 227 14.53 -8.18 -16.70
C LYS A 227 14.82 -7.61 -15.31
N LEU A 228 13.81 -7.06 -14.65
CA LEU A 228 13.91 -6.53 -13.28
C LEU A 228 14.39 -7.61 -12.30
N ASP A 229 13.80 -8.80 -12.36
CA ASP A 229 14.18 -9.95 -11.55
C ASP A 229 15.65 -10.30 -11.69
N ARG A 230 16.15 -10.44 -12.93
CA ARG A 230 17.56 -10.76 -13.18
C ARG A 230 18.49 -9.70 -12.62
N LEU A 231 18.10 -8.43 -12.67
CA LEU A 231 18.90 -7.34 -12.10
C LEU A 231 18.92 -7.40 -10.58
N VAL A 232 17.77 -7.64 -9.95
CA VAL A 232 17.69 -7.78 -8.49
C VAL A 232 18.42 -9.04 -8.02
N GLU A 233 18.26 -10.19 -8.66
CA GLU A 233 18.99 -11.43 -8.33
C GLU A 233 20.52 -11.23 -8.38
N LYS A 234 21.02 -10.52 -9.40
CA LYS A 234 22.45 -10.19 -9.50
C LYS A 234 22.98 -9.41 -8.30
N THR A 235 22.15 -8.61 -7.63
CA THR A 235 22.56 -7.89 -6.41
C THR A 235 22.77 -8.82 -5.21
N TYR A 236 22.18 -10.01 -5.25
CA TYR A 236 22.45 -11.09 -4.29
C TYR A 236 23.61 -12.01 -4.71
N GLY A 237 24.28 -11.69 -5.82
CA GLY A 237 25.49 -12.39 -6.28
C GLY A 237 25.26 -13.72 -7.00
N LYS A 238 24.01 -14.11 -7.28
CA LYS A 238 23.67 -15.34 -8.01
C LYS A 238 22.28 -15.30 -8.63
N SER A 239 22.01 -16.22 -9.55
CA SER A 239 20.66 -16.49 -10.07
C SER A 239 20.00 -17.64 -9.32
N PHE A 240 18.67 -17.72 -9.45
CA PHE A 240 17.84 -18.71 -8.76
C PHE A 240 16.89 -19.41 -9.72
N GLU A 241 16.76 -20.73 -9.57
CA GLU A 241 15.93 -21.55 -10.44
C GLU A 241 14.44 -21.42 -10.11
N ASN A 242 14.12 -21.33 -8.82
CA ASN A 242 12.74 -21.32 -8.31
C ASN A 242 12.64 -20.62 -6.95
N ASP A 243 11.41 -20.37 -6.51
CA ASP A 243 11.11 -19.68 -5.25
C ASP A 243 11.69 -20.41 -4.02
N ALA A 244 11.74 -21.74 -4.00
CA ALA A 244 12.34 -22.49 -2.90
C ALA A 244 13.83 -22.15 -2.74
N SER A 245 14.58 -22.09 -3.85
CA SER A 245 15.99 -21.69 -3.83
C SER A 245 16.20 -20.22 -3.44
N ARG A 246 15.27 -19.32 -3.80
CA ARG A 246 15.29 -17.90 -3.38
C ARG A 246 15.06 -17.78 -1.88
N VAL A 247 14.02 -18.43 -1.36
CA VAL A 247 13.64 -18.38 0.05
C VAL A 247 14.74 -18.97 0.94
N ALA A 248 15.30 -20.13 0.58
CA ALA A 248 16.39 -20.74 1.34
C ALA A 248 17.61 -19.81 1.47
N PHE A 249 17.97 -19.13 0.37
CA PHE A 249 19.03 -18.14 0.38
C PHE A 249 18.68 -16.91 1.23
N LEU A 250 17.47 -16.38 1.09
CA LEU A 250 17.01 -15.23 1.86
C LEU A 250 16.97 -15.54 3.37
N PHE A 251 16.55 -16.72 3.79
CA PHE A 251 16.63 -17.11 5.21
C PHE A 251 18.07 -17.18 5.73
N LYS A 252 19.01 -17.68 4.92
CA LYS A 252 20.44 -17.64 5.28
C LYS A 252 20.92 -16.20 5.46
N LYS A 253 20.55 -15.30 4.54
CA LYS A 253 20.88 -13.86 4.65
C LYS A 253 20.23 -13.22 5.89
N TYR A 254 18.94 -13.51 6.13
CA TYR A 254 18.22 -13.07 7.32
C TYR A 254 18.92 -13.51 8.61
N GLN A 255 19.34 -14.78 8.70
CA GLN A 255 20.07 -15.30 9.84
C GLN A 255 21.39 -14.55 10.05
N GLN A 256 22.14 -14.27 8.97
CA GLN A 256 23.37 -13.49 9.06
C GLN A 256 23.11 -12.08 9.60
N LEU A 257 22.10 -11.38 9.07
CA LEU A 257 21.74 -10.02 9.49
C LEU A 257 21.23 -9.94 10.94
N THR A 258 20.65 -11.02 11.46
CA THR A 258 20.02 -11.04 12.79
C THR A 258 20.84 -11.74 13.87
N SER A 259 21.89 -12.47 13.49
CA SER A 259 22.72 -13.27 14.42
C SER A 259 23.26 -12.48 15.60
N ASP A 260 23.67 -11.22 15.37
CA ASP A 260 24.24 -10.35 16.41
C ASP A 260 23.19 -9.57 17.23
N LEU A 261 21.93 -9.56 16.79
CA LEU A 261 20.86 -8.83 17.50
C LEU A 261 20.47 -9.54 18.80
N PHE A 262 20.59 -10.86 18.85
CA PHE A 262 20.16 -11.69 19.98
C PHE A 262 21.31 -12.11 20.91
N THR A 263 22.58 -11.86 20.54
CA THR A 263 23.77 -12.23 21.32
C THR A 263 24.32 -11.09 22.17
N LYS A 264 23.92 -9.83 21.93
CA LYS A 264 24.29 -8.67 22.77
C LYS A 264 23.42 -8.53 24.03
N ASN A 265 23.46 -9.54 24.91
CA ASN A 265 23.08 -9.39 26.31
C ASN A 265 23.76 -10.46 27.16
N THR A 266 25.00 -10.21 27.56
CA THR A 266 25.63 -10.68 28.82
C THR A 266 27.00 -10.03 28.98
N LYS A 267 27.05 -8.70 29.18
CA LYS A 267 28.17 -8.15 29.95
C LYS A 267 27.97 -8.60 31.40
N LYS A 268 28.54 -9.75 31.76
CA LYS A 268 28.75 -10.13 33.17
C LYS A 268 29.41 -8.93 33.86
N LYS A 269 28.70 -8.26 34.76
CA LYS A 269 29.34 -7.40 35.76
C LYS A 269 30.32 -8.29 36.52
N LYS A 270 31.62 -8.10 36.30
CA LYS A 270 32.63 -8.56 37.26
C LYS A 270 32.41 -7.70 38.50
N ASN A 271 31.76 -8.28 39.51
CA ASN A 271 31.83 -7.74 40.85
C ASN A 271 33.24 -7.98 41.37
N ALA A 272 33.81 -6.89 41.92
CA ALA A 272 35.00 -6.75 42.77
C ALA A 272 36.01 -7.90 42.79
#